data_AF-A0A7L4DLK9-F1
#
_entry.id   AF-A0A7L4DLK9-F1
#
_cell.length_a   1.000
_cell.length_b   1.000
_cell.length_c   1.000
_cell.angle_alpha   90.00
_cell.angle_beta   90.00
_cell.angle_gamma   90.00
#
_symmetry.space_group_name_H-M   'P 1'
#
loop_
_entity.id
_entity.type
_entity.pdbx_description
1 polymer ?
#
loop_
_entity_poly.entity_id
_entity_poly.type
_entity_poly.pdbx_seq_one_letter_code
_entity_poly.pdbx_strand_id
1 'polypeptide(L)'
;DPCLNGGHWTGIGCLCPPNLEGDHCQFAAPTINITAELGPSVLMVTRVTNRNFSEDMGNASSIAYRSFVDEFSRMMDRIYQNVSGYGGIRVRSLRRGSVVVNYKVLLHPPPGDAPATSLAQQAQELLEATNAVAPSPDCSHPTGRCSVSHHRPGSGQPSPDRWLSSPELCRKYAPAGYSQFYFPHRLGNSLLCVTNCTLNVPGSINCNGG
;
A
#
# COMPACT_ATOMS: atom_id res chain seq x y z
N ASP A 1 21.34 13.89 19.63
CA ASP A 1 21.01 12.55 19.14
C ASP A 1 22.16 12.10 18.25
N PRO A 2 22.79 10.93 18.47
CA PRO A 2 23.83 10.42 17.58
C PRO A 2 23.28 9.93 16.22
N CYS A 3 21.98 9.68 16.11
CA CYS A 3 21.38 9.12 14.91
C CYS A 3 21.19 10.17 13.81
N LEU A 4 21.51 9.81 12.56
CA LEU A 4 21.32 10.62 11.36
C LEU A 4 20.00 10.29 10.66
N ASN A 5 19.65 11.09 9.66
CA ASN A 5 18.55 10.85 8.71
C ASN A 5 17.17 10.56 9.35
N GLY A 6 16.93 11.02 10.58
CA GLY A 6 15.68 10.81 11.32
C GLY A 6 15.61 9.48 12.09
N GLY A 7 16.72 8.77 12.26
CA GLY A 7 16.80 7.63 13.18
C GLY A 7 16.56 8.03 14.64
N HIS A 8 16.12 7.08 15.46
CA HIS A 8 15.76 7.31 16.86
C HIS A 8 16.69 6.53 17.80
N TRP A 9 17.36 7.23 18.72
CA TRP A 9 18.23 6.60 19.71
C TRP A 9 17.43 5.77 20.74
N THR A 10 17.77 4.49 20.88
CA THR A 10 17.08 3.54 21.77
C THR A 10 17.75 3.34 23.13
N GLY A 11 18.90 3.98 23.37
CA GLY A 11 19.78 3.70 24.52
C GLY A 11 20.88 2.68 24.23
N ILE A 12 20.69 1.82 23.22
CA ILE A 12 21.66 0.78 22.80
C ILE A 12 22.20 1.06 21.38
N GLY A 13 21.34 1.54 20.49
CA GLY A 13 21.69 1.86 19.10
C GLY A 13 20.64 2.73 18.43
N CYS A 14 20.86 3.09 17.16
CA CYS A 14 19.89 3.82 16.36
C CYS A 14 18.85 2.88 15.73
N LEU A 15 17.57 3.16 15.95
CA LEU A 15 16.49 2.57 15.16
C LEU A 15 16.33 3.38 13.87
N CYS A 16 16.70 2.80 12.73
CA CYS A 16 16.67 3.51 11.45
C CYS A 16 15.28 3.57 10.83
N PRO A 17 14.93 4.67 10.13
CA PRO A 17 13.74 4.72 9.30
C PRO A 17 13.86 3.73 8.13
N PRO A 18 12.74 3.43 7.43
CA PRO A 18 12.77 2.56 6.26
C PRO A 18 13.81 3.02 5.22
N ASN A 19 14.47 2.03 4.60
CA ASN A 19 15.45 2.21 3.52
C ASN A 19 16.77 2.90 3.94
N LEU A 20 17.05 3.01 5.24
CA LEU A 20 18.32 3.50 5.80
C LEU A 20 18.97 2.43 6.70
N GLU A 21 20.30 2.41 6.72
CA GLU A 21 21.10 1.44 7.48
C GLU A 21 22.42 2.02 8.01
N GLY A 22 23.16 1.19 8.74
CA GLY A 22 24.37 1.57 9.50
C GLY A 22 24.07 1.97 10.93
N ASP A 23 25.09 1.91 11.79
CA ASP A 23 24.97 2.12 13.26
C ASP A 23 24.33 3.46 13.66
N HIS A 24 24.44 4.47 12.80
CA HIS A 24 23.92 5.83 12.96
C HIS A 24 22.89 6.18 11.88
N CYS A 25 22.37 5.20 11.13
CA CYS A 25 21.46 5.39 9.98
C CYS A 25 22.05 6.28 8.87
N GLN A 26 23.38 6.24 8.72
CA GLN A 26 24.14 7.12 7.84
C GLN A 26 24.14 6.70 6.37
N PHE A 27 23.72 5.46 6.06
CA PHE A 27 23.76 4.90 4.71
C PHE A 27 22.36 4.62 4.17
N ALA A 28 22.20 4.72 2.85
CA ALA A 28 20.99 4.31 2.15
C ALA A 28 21.06 2.79 1.90
N ALA A 29 20.03 2.05 2.33
CA ALA A 29 20.04 0.60 2.21
C ALA A 29 20.12 0.19 0.72
N PRO A 30 21.04 -0.69 0.31
CA PRO A 30 21.31 -0.95 -1.10
C PRO A 30 20.10 -1.56 -1.83
N THR A 31 19.14 -2.12 -1.09
CA THR A 31 17.90 -2.68 -1.61
C THR A 31 16.67 -2.12 -0.92
N ILE A 32 15.64 -1.80 -1.70
CA ILE A 32 14.31 -1.37 -1.25
C ILE A 32 13.30 -2.31 -1.89
N ASN A 33 12.63 -3.12 -1.08
CA ASN A 33 11.61 -4.04 -1.58
C ASN A 33 10.27 -3.31 -1.73
N ILE A 34 9.77 -3.16 -2.95
CA ILE A 34 8.48 -2.52 -3.22
C ILE A 34 7.36 -3.52 -2.94
N THR A 35 7.07 -3.71 -1.66
CA THR A 35 5.92 -4.46 -1.16
C THR A 35 4.62 -3.69 -1.45
N ALA A 36 3.47 -4.35 -1.32
CA ALA A 36 2.17 -3.69 -1.48
C ALA A 36 1.98 -2.43 -0.59
N GLU A 37 2.61 -2.38 0.60
CA GLU A 37 2.58 -1.21 1.49
C GLU A 37 3.36 0.01 0.93
N LEU A 38 4.45 -0.25 0.21
CA LEU A 38 5.26 0.74 -0.51
C LEU A 38 4.88 0.82 -1.99
N GLY A 39 3.82 0.12 -2.41
CA GLY A 39 3.40 0.02 -3.80
C GLY A 39 2.53 1.19 -4.26
N PRO A 40 2.15 1.20 -5.55
CA PRO A 40 1.03 2.02 -6.00
C PRO A 40 -0.24 1.69 -5.19
N SER A 41 -1.02 2.71 -4.83
CA SER A 41 -2.23 2.55 -4.04
C SER A 41 -3.36 3.45 -4.53
N VAL A 42 -4.57 2.92 -4.67
CA VAL A 42 -5.76 3.70 -5.03
C VAL A 42 -6.56 4.04 -3.78
N LEU A 43 -6.88 5.33 -3.58
CA LEU A 43 -7.73 5.76 -2.47
C LEU A 43 -9.21 5.49 -2.80
N MET A 44 -9.91 4.79 -1.93
CA MET A 44 -11.31 4.42 -2.10
C MET A 44 -12.13 4.78 -0.85
N VAL A 45 -13.41 5.07 -1.08
CA VAL A 45 -14.40 5.31 -0.01
C VAL A 45 -15.57 4.36 -0.25
N THR A 46 -16.07 3.73 0.80
CA THR A 46 -17.17 2.76 0.69
C THR A 46 -18.03 2.81 1.94
N ARG A 47 -19.34 2.61 1.78
CA ARG A 47 -20.30 2.59 2.89
C ARG A 47 -20.78 1.16 3.11
N VAL A 48 -20.43 0.61 4.28
CA VAL A 48 -20.97 -0.68 4.73
C VAL A 48 -22.34 -0.41 5.35
N THR A 49 -23.40 -0.86 4.67
CA THR A 49 -24.77 -0.77 5.19
C THR A 49 -25.07 -1.91 6.16
N ASN A 50 -26.20 -1.86 6.86
CA ASN A 50 -26.60 -2.84 7.90
C ASN A 50 -25.57 -3.06 9.02
N ARG A 51 -24.67 -2.08 9.27
CA ARG A 51 -23.76 -2.07 10.42
C ARG A 51 -23.69 -0.69 11.06
N ASN A 52 -23.86 -0.65 12.37
CA ASN A 52 -23.75 0.57 13.17
C ASN A 52 -22.29 0.87 13.49
N PHE A 53 -21.94 2.15 13.45
CA PHE A 53 -20.66 2.65 13.91
C PHE A 53 -20.71 2.83 15.44
N SER A 54 -19.85 2.15 16.19
CA SER A 54 -19.64 2.45 17.62
C SER A 54 -18.54 3.50 17.79
N GLU A 55 -18.54 4.23 18.91
CA GLU A 55 -17.58 5.32 19.11
C GLU A 55 -16.12 4.81 19.19
N ASP A 56 -15.92 3.60 19.70
CA ASP A 56 -14.64 2.89 19.70
C ASP A 56 -14.06 2.67 18.30
N MET A 57 -14.90 2.60 17.26
CA MET A 57 -14.45 2.53 15.87
C MET A 57 -13.82 3.84 15.36
N GLY A 58 -13.86 4.91 16.16
CA GLY A 58 -13.04 6.11 15.94
C GLY A 58 -11.57 5.95 16.39
N ASN A 59 -11.26 4.94 17.20
CA ASN A 59 -9.94 4.70 17.77
C ASN A 59 -9.28 3.46 17.14
N ALA A 60 -8.21 3.66 16.37
CA ALA A 60 -7.48 2.59 15.69
C ALA A 60 -6.91 1.50 16.63
N SER A 61 -6.73 1.83 17.92
CA SER A 61 -6.24 0.88 18.93
C SER A 61 -7.35 -0.01 19.51
N SER A 62 -8.63 0.30 19.33
CA SER A 62 -9.75 -0.42 19.95
C SER A 62 -9.98 -1.80 19.34
N ILE A 63 -10.61 -2.70 20.10
CA ILE A 63 -11.04 -4.02 19.59
C ILE A 63 -12.08 -3.84 18.48
N ALA A 64 -13.06 -2.95 18.68
CA ALA A 64 -14.13 -2.69 17.70
C ALA A 64 -13.58 -2.23 16.34
N TYR A 65 -12.57 -1.36 16.32
CA TYR A 65 -11.89 -0.96 15.09
C TYR A 65 -11.17 -2.15 14.43
N ARG A 66 -10.34 -2.87 15.19
CA ARG A 66 -9.54 -3.99 14.66
C ARG A 66 -10.41 -5.11 14.09
N SER A 67 -11.44 -5.54 14.81
CA SER A 67 -12.38 -6.57 14.34
C SER A 67 -13.14 -6.13 13.07
N PHE A 68 -13.61 -4.88 13.01
CA PHE A 68 -14.23 -4.37 11.79
C PHE A 68 -13.25 -4.33 10.61
N VAL A 69 -12.01 -3.85 10.81
CA VAL A 69 -11.01 -3.75 9.74
C VAL A 69 -10.60 -5.13 9.24
N ASP A 70 -10.48 -6.11 10.12
CA ASP A 70 -10.18 -7.52 9.78
C ASP A 70 -11.31 -8.14 8.93
N GLU A 71 -12.57 -8.00 9.35
CA GLU A 71 -13.73 -8.46 8.58
C GLU A 71 -13.89 -7.73 7.24
N PHE A 72 -13.67 -6.41 7.20
CA PHE A 72 -13.75 -5.59 6.00
C PHE A 72 -12.62 -5.92 5.01
N SER A 73 -11.41 -6.21 5.50
CA SER A 73 -10.29 -6.66 4.65
C SER A 73 -10.63 -7.98 3.96
N ARG A 74 -11.06 -9.00 4.70
CA ARG A 74 -11.49 -10.28 4.12
C ARG A 74 -12.65 -10.16 3.11
N MET A 75 -13.52 -9.17 3.29
CA MET A 75 -14.59 -8.87 2.33
C MET A 75 -14.01 -8.29 1.03
N MET A 76 -13.13 -7.30 1.14
CA MET A 76 -12.47 -6.69 -0.03
C MET A 76 -11.54 -7.65 -0.76
N ASP A 77 -10.87 -8.55 -0.04
CA ASP A 77 -10.05 -9.61 -0.66
C ASP A 77 -10.88 -10.49 -1.62
N ARG A 78 -12.13 -10.81 -1.25
CA ARG A 78 -13.04 -11.59 -2.12
C ARG A 78 -13.58 -10.77 -3.30
N ILE A 79 -13.79 -9.47 -3.12
CA ILE A 79 -14.26 -8.55 -4.17
C ILE A 79 -13.15 -8.33 -5.21
N TYR A 80 -11.91 -8.16 -4.76
CA TYR A 80 -10.77 -7.83 -5.61
C TYR A 80 -9.88 -9.03 -5.99
N GLN A 81 -10.23 -10.27 -5.62
CA GLN A 81 -9.44 -11.48 -5.91
C GLN A 81 -9.07 -11.67 -7.39
N ASN A 82 -9.89 -11.16 -8.31
CA ASN A 82 -9.69 -11.26 -9.76
C ASN A 82 -9.08 -9.99 -10.38
N VAL A 83 -8.81 -8.94 -9.58
CA VAL A 83 -8.18 -7.71 -10.07
C VAL A 83 -6.68 -7.93 -10.18
N SER A 84 -6.12 -7.62 -11.34
CA SER A 84 -4.71 -7.87 -11.61
C SER A 84 -3.82 -7.12 -10.62
N GLY A 85 -2.88 -7.83 -9.99
CA GLY A 85 -1.94 -7.24 -9.04
C GLY A 85 -2.53 -6.74 -7.71
N TYR A 86 -3.76 -7.11 -7.34
CA TYR A 86 -4.29 -6.83 -6.00
C TYR A 86 -3.34 -7.37 -4.90
N GLY A 87 -3.09 -6.54 -3.88
CA GLY A 87 -2.16 -6.83 -2.78
C GLY A 87 -2.74 -6.60 -1.39
N GLY A 88 -4.06 -6.43 -1.26
CA GLY A 88 -4.75 -6.14 0.00
C GLY A 88 -5.28 -4.71 0.10
N ILE A 89 -5.75 -4.34 1.29
CA ILE A 89 -6.21 -2.98 1.60
C ILE A 89 -5.57 -2.43 2.88
N ARG A 90 -5.58 -1.11 3.04
CA ARG A 90 -5.20 -0.41 4.28
C ARG A 90 -6.22 0.65 4.65
N VAL A 91 -7.00 0.40 5.71
CA VAL A 91 -8.01 1.35 6.22
C VAL A 91 -7.32 2.57 6.85
N ARG A 92 -7.75 3.77 6.45
CA ARG A 92 -7.27 5.07 6.98
C ARG A 92 -8.15 5.63 8.09
N SER A 93 -9.46 5.49 7.97
CA SER A 93 -10.42 5.96 8.98
C SER A 93 -11.80 5.35 8.78
N LEU A 94 -12.53 5.19 9.87
CA LEU A 94 -13.95 4.84 9.89
C LEU A 94 -14.76 6.07 10.35
N ARG A 95 -15.95 6.28 9.77
CA ARG A 95 -16.82 7.43 10.11
C ARG A 95 -18.29 7.01 10.27
N ARG A 96 -19.05 7.84 11.00
CA ARG A 96 -20.51 7.69 11.23
C ARG A 96 -21.32 7.86 9.93
N GLY A 97 -22.53 7.32 9.92
CA GLY A 97 -23.46 7.35 8.79
C GLY A 97 -23.56 5.98 8.08
N SER A 98 -23.97 4.93 8.82
CA SER A 98 -23.46 3.56 8.61
C SER A 98 -21.93 3.53 8.76
N VAL A 99 -21.24 2.40 8.61
CA VAL A 99 -19.76 2.43 8.69
C VAL A 99 -19.19 2.90 7.36
N VAL A 100 -18.81 4.18 7.28
CA VAL A 100 -18.13 4.75 6.12
C VAL A 100 -16.63 4.51 6.27
N VAL A 101 -16.06 3.74 5.34
CA VAL A 101 -14.67 3.34 5.34
C VAL A 101 -13.91 4.15 4.30
N ASN A 102 -12.87 4.86 4.74
CA ASN A 102 -11.85 5.44 3.86
C ASN A 102 -10.62 4.52 3.91
N TYR A 103 -10.21 3.97 2.77
CA TYR A 103 -9.15 2.98 2.68
C TYR A 103 -8.32 3.14 1.42
N LYS A 104 -7.11 2.61 1.43
CA LYS A 104 -6.31 2.39 0.22
C LYS A 104 -6.49 0.95 -0.23
N VAL A 105 -6.65 0.73 -1.53
CA VAL A 105 -6.33 -0.55 -2.17
C VAL A 105 -4.84 -0.54 -2.48
N LEU A 106 -4.13 -1.59 -2.08
CA LEU A 106 -2.71 -1.77 -2.35
C LEU A 106 -2.55 -2.62 -3.62
N LEU A 107 -1.69 -2.16 -4.53
CA LEU A 107 -1.42 -2.85 -5.79
C LEU A 107 0.08 -3.20 -5.88
N HIS A 108 0.36 -4.39 -6.38
CA HIS A 108 1.69 -4.78 -6.80
C HIS A 108 2.06 -4.07 -8.12
N PRO A 109 3.33 -3.69 -8.33
CA PRO A 109 3.79 -3.12 -9.59
C PRO A 109 3.51 -4.06 -10.77
N PRO A 110 3.02 -3.55 -11.92
CA PRO A 110 2.68 -4.36 -13.09
C PRO A 110 3.93 -5.09 -13.63
N PRO A 111 3.80 -6.22 -14.35
CA PRO A 111 4.93 -6.96 -14.91
C PRO A 111 5.72 -6.16 -15.97
N GLY A 112 7.06 -6.22 -15.91
CA GLY A 112 7.97 -5.57 -16.88
C GLY A 112 7.99 -4.03 -16.84
N ASP A 113 8.46 -3.41 -17.92
CA ASP A 113 8.36 -1.95 -18.14
C ASP A 113 6.97 -1.54 -18.66
N ALA A 114 5.92 -2.20 -18.16
CA ALA A 114 4.56 -1.92 -18.56
C ALA A 114 4.25 -0.42 -18.30
N PRO A 115 3.75 0.31 -19.31
CA PRO A 115 3.50 1.74 -19.18
C PRO A 115 2.47 2.03 -18.09
N ALA A 116 2.44 3.27 -17.61
CA ALA A 116 1.50 3.76 -16.57
C ALA A 116 0.02 3.47 -16.89
N THR A 117 -0.33 3.20 -18.15
CA THR A 117 -1.64 2.71 -18.57
C THR A 117 -2.03 1.37 -17.96
N SER A 118 -1.08 0.49 -17.64
CA SER A 118 -1.35 -0.79 -16.96
C SER A 118 -1.89 -0.58 -15.54
N LEU A 119 -1.31 0.37 -14.78
CA LEU A 119 -1.82 0.78 -13.47
C LEU A 119 -3.14 1.54 -13.57
N ALA A 120 -3.36 2.31 -14.63
CA ALA A 120 -4.66 2.93 -14.91
C ALA A 120 -5.73 1.88 -15.27
N GLN A 121 -5.37 0.81 -15.99
CA GLN A 121 -6.21 -0.35 -16.23
C GLN A 121 -6.53 -1.09 -14.93
N GLN A 122 -5.56 -1.36 -14.07
CA GLN A 122 -5.80 -1.95 -12.73
C GLN A 122 -6.71 -1.06 -11.86
N ALA A 123 -6.57 0.27 -11.94
CA ALA A 123 -7.48 1.20 -11.25
C ALA A 123 -8.91 1.20 -11.82
N GLN A 124 -9.05 0.99 -13.14
CA GLN A 124 -10.33 0.80 -13.81
C GLN A 124 -10.95 -0.56 -13.47
N GLU A 125 -10.16 -1.64 -13.44
CA GLU A 125 -10.56 -2.98 -12.98
C GLU A 125 -11.07 -2.94 -11.53
N LEU A 126 -10.42 -2.20 -10.63
CA LEU A 126 -10.91 -1.98 -9.27
C LEU A 126 -12.28 -1.29 -9.25
N LEU A 127 -12.46 -0.26 -10.08
CA LEU A 127 -13.73 0.47 -10.19
C LEU A 127 -14.83 -0.44 -10.76
N GLU A 128 -14.52 -1.22 -11.79
CA GLU A 128 -15.43 -2.19 -12.41
C GLU A 128 -15.77 -3.34 -11.46
N ALA A 129 -14.81 -3.88 -10.71
CA ALA A 129 -15.06 -4.85 -9.65
C ALA A 129 -16.03 -4.30 -8.59
N THR A 130 -15.89 -3.03 -8.17
CA THR A 130 -16.87 -2.41 -7.25
C THR A 130 -18.25 -2.15 -7.86
N ASN A 131 -18.38 -2.08 -9.19
CA ASN A 131 -19.66 -1.93 -9.87
C ASN A 131 -20.32 -3.28 -10.24
N ALA A 132 -19.51 -4.33 -10.43
CA ALA A 132 -19.96 -5.68 -10.76
C ALA A 132 -20.49 -6.44 -9.53
N VAL A 133 -20.09 -6.04 -8.32
CA VAL A 133 -20.69 -6.54 -7.07
C VAL A 133 -22.09 -5.94 -6.90
N ALA A 134 -23.09 -6.69 -7.36
CA ALA A 134 -24.47 -6.46 -6.97
C ALA A 134 -24.62 -6.54 -5.42
N PRO A 135 -25.54 -5.77 -4.80
CA PRO A 135 -25.72 -5.79 -3.35
C PRO A 135 -26.14 -7.17 -2.86
N SER A 136 -25.21 -7.89 -2.23
CA SER A 136 -25.47 -9.14 -1.52
C SER A 136 -26.16 -8.86 -0.16
N PRO A 137 -27.12 -9.64 0.35
CA PRO A 137 -27.88 -9.26 1.56
C PRO A 137 -27.35 -9.83 2.92
N ASP A 138 -27.00 -8.94 3.88
CA ASP A 138 -26.78 -9.10 5.36
C ASP A 138 -25.41 -9.37 6.03
N CYS A 139 -25.06 -8.56 7.04
CA CYS A 139 -23.78 -8.62 7.77
C CYS A 139 -23.84 -9.18 9.20
N SER A 140 -24.92 -9.90 9.56
CA SER A 140 -25.27 -10.13 10.98
C SER A 140 -25.12 -11.58 11.47
N HIS A 141 -24.81 -12.54 10.60
CA HIS A 141 -24.65 -13.96 10.94
C HIS A 141 -23.65 -14.67 10.01
N PRO A 142 -23.13 -15.87 10.36
CA PRO A 142 -22.20 -16.65 9.51
C PRO A 142 -22.74 -17.03 8.13
N THR A 143 -24.04 -16.86 7.92
CA THR A 143 -24.80 -17.18 6.69
C THR A 143 -25.54 -15.96 6.10
N GLY A 144 -25.31 -14.75 6.62
CA GLY A 144 -25.68 -13.48 5.94
C GLY A 144 -24.64 -13.10 4.85
N ARG A 145 -25.04 -12.31 3.84
CA ARG A 145 -24.27 -12.05 2.58
C ARG A 145 -23.71 -10.62 2.34
N CYS A 146 -23.97 -9.64 3.21
CA CYS A 146 -23.45 -8.24 3.27
C CYS A 146 -23.68 -7.25 2.10
N SER A 147 -24.47 -6.18 2.31
CA SER A 147 -24.77 -5.15 1.30
C SER A 147 -23.74 -4.01 1.32
N VAL A 148 -22.80 -4.03 0.37
CA VAL A 148 -21.82 -2.96 0.19
C VAL A 148 -22.38 -1.92 -0.79
N SER A 149 -22.66 -0.71 -0.29
CA SER A 149 -23.05 0.42 -1.14
C SER A 149 -21.80 1.22 -1.48
N HIS A 150 -21.21 0.90 -2.63
CA HIS A 150 -20.13 1.71 -3.20
C HIS A 150 -20.71 3.04 -3.71
N HIS A 151 -20.73 4.06 -2.86
CA HIS A 151 -20.93 5.43 -3.33
C HIS A 151 -19.74 5.80 -4.21
N ARG A 152 -19.97 5.88 -5.53
CA ARG A 152 -19.05 6.47 -6.49
C ARG A 152 -18.51 7.78 -5.90
N PRO A 153 -17.19 7.98 -5.75
CA PRO A 153 -16.65 9.22 -5.22
C PRO A 153 -17.18 10.38 -6.08
N GLY A 154 -17.92 11.30 -5.48
CA GLY A 154 -18.49 12.45 -6.18
C GLY A 154 -17.37 13.34 -6.69
N SER A 155 -17.01 13.19 -7.96
CA SER A 155 -15.94 13.91 -8.66
C SER A 155 -14.62 14.05 -7.88
N GLY A 156 -14.33 13.12 -6.98
CA GLY A 156 -12.99 12.94 -6.44
C GLY A 156 -12.13 12.43 -7.59
N GLN A 157 -11.39 13.33 -8.25
CA GLN A 157 -10.36 12.91 -9.20
C GLN A 157 -9.52 11.81 -8.55
N PRO A 158 -9.11 10.76 -9.28
CA PRO A 158 -7.99 9.94 -8.80
C PRO A 158 -6.88 10.94 -8.45
N SER A 159 -6.42 10.90 -7.20
CA SER A 159 -5.46 11.87 -6.67
C SER A 159 -4.32 12.03 -7.68
N PRO A 160 -3.92 13.26 -8.07
CA PRO A 160 -3.04 13.49 -9.22
C PRO A 160 -1.58 13.06 -9.01
N ASP A 161 -1.35 12.17 -8.05
CA ASP A 161 -0.21 11.25 -7.93
C ASP A 161 -0.16 10.36 -9.17
N ARG A 162 0.28 10.96 -10.27
CA ARG A 162 0.64 10.39 -11.57
C ARG A 162 1.23 8.99 -11.38
N TRP A 163 0.54 7.97 -11.90
CA TRP A 163 0.96 6.57 -11.79
C TRP A 163 2.42 6.39 -12.24
N LEU A 164 3.28 6.03 -11.30
CA LEU A 164 4.73 6.02 -11.47
C LEU A 164 5.18 4.69 -12.10
N SER A 165 6.03 4.79 -13.11
CA SER A 165 6.76 3.65 -13.69
C SER A 165 7.71 2.99 -12.68
N SER A 166 8.19 1.77 -12.95
CA SER A 166 9.11 1.06 -12.05
C SER A 166 10.34 1.90 -11.63
N PRO A 167 11.03 2.65 -12.54
CA PRO A 167 12.10 3.56 -12.14
C PRO A 167 11.63 4.76 -11.28
N GLU A 168 10.45 5.30 -11.54
CA GLU A 168 9.88 6.41 -10.77
C GLU A 168 9.42 5.97 -9.37
N LEU A 169 8.94 4.73 -9.21
CA LEU A 169 8.69 4.11 -7.91
C LEU A 169 9.99 4.01 -7.11
N CYS A 170 11.06 3.46 -7.70
CA CYS A 170 12.36 3.38 -7.05
C CYS A 170 12.87 4.77 -6.62
N ARG A 171 12.73 5.79 -7.48
CA ARG A 171 13.09 7.18 -7.16
C ARG A 171 12.24 7.81 -6.05
N LYS A 172 10.96 7.43 -5.92
CA LYS A 172 10.04 7.95 -4.88
C LYS A 172 10.31 7.37 -3.49
N TYR A 173 10.71 6.10 -3.41
CA TYR A 173 10.93 5.42 -2.13
C TYR A 173 12.40 5.38 -1.68
N ALA A 174 13.34 5.73 -2.56
CA ALA A 174 14.72 5.98 -2.21
C ALA A 174 14.87 7.06 -1.12
N PRO A 175 15.84 6.93 -0.20
CA PRO A 175 16.21 7.99 0.73
C PRO A 175 16.54 9.31 0.01
N ALA A 176 16.28 10.43 0.69
CA ALA A 176 16.51 11.77 0.15
C ALA A 176 17.97 11.95 -0.28
N GLY A 177 18.19 12.40 -1.52
CA GLY A 177 19.52 12.53 -2.12
C GLY A 177 20.04 11.29 -2.87
N TYR A 178 19.43 10.10 -2.68
CA TYR A 178 19.91 8.85 -3.28
C TYR A 178 19.08 8.34 -4.46
N SER A 179 17.95 8.99 -4.78
CA SER A 179 16.97 8.52 -5.79
C SER A 179 17.54 8.20 -7.17
N GLN A 180 18.60 8.89 -7.58
CA GLN A 180 19.29 8.67 -8.85
C GLN A 180 20.09 7.36 -8.93
N PHE A 181 20.44 6.75 -7.78
CA PHE A 181 21.25 5.53 -7.72
C PHE A 181 20.41 4.25 -7.71
N TYR A 182 19.09 4.35 -7.47
CA TYR A 182 18.18 3.21 -7.48
C TYR A 182 17.57 2.95 -8.86
N PHE A 183 17.64 1.69 -9.28
CA PHE A 183 17.02 1.19 -10.50
C PHE A 183 16.18 -0.07 -10.21
N PRO A 184 15.17 -0.37 -11.05
CA PRO A 184 14.32 -1.53 -10.84
C PRO A 184 15.04 -2.84 -11.19
N HIS A 185 14.92 -3.84 -10.31
CA HIS A 185 15.34 -5.21 -10.53
C HIS A 185 14.17 -6.17 -10.22
N ARG A 186 13.97 -7.18 -11.08
CA ARG A 186 12.81 -8.08 -11.02
C ARG A 186 13.20 -9.42 -10.43
N LEU A 187 12.49 -9.83 -9.39
CA LEU A 187 12.61 -11.16 -8.78
C LEU A 187 11.24 -11.85 -8.86
N GLY A 188 11.00 -12.53 -9.99
CA GLY A 188 9.69 -13.08 -10.33
C GLY A 188 8.62 -11.98 -10.42
N ASN A 189 7.58 -12.07 -9.58
CA ASN A 189 6.50 -11.09 -9.51
C ASN A 189 6.84 -9.87 -8.62
N SER A 190 7.97 -9.87 -7.91
CA SER A 190 8.37 -8.79 -7.00
C SER A 190 9.29 -7.77 -7.67
N LEU A 191 9.13 -6.50 -7.29
CA LEU A 191 10.00 -5.40 -7.71
C LEU A 191 10.94 -5.02 -6.56
N LEU A 192 12.23 -5.27 -6.74
CA LEU A 192 13.30 -4.83 -5.85
C LEU A 192 13.98 -3.61 -6.47
N CYS A 193 13.95 -2.47 -5.81
CA CYS A 193 14.73 -1.31 -6.21
C CYS A 193 16.13 -1.47 -5.63
N VAL A 194 17.13 -1.53 -6.49
CA VAL A 194 18.52 -1.87 -6.15
C VAL A 194 19.46 -0.75 -6.57
N THR A 195 20.62 -0.69 -5.93
CA THR A 195 21.74 0.17 -6.36
C THR A 195 22.85 -0.70 -6.95
N ASN A 196 23.88 -0.08 -7.55
CA ASN A 196 25.08 -0.83 -7.94
C ASN A 196 25.81 -1.46 -6.73
N CYS A 197 25.53 -1.05 -5.50
CA CYS A 197 26.08 -1.66 -4.29
C CYS A 197 25.42 -3.01 -3.94
N THR A 198 24.33 -3.39 -4.60
CA THR A 198 23.63 -4.65 -4.35
C THR A 198 24.38 -5.84 -4.94
N LEU A 199 24.75 -6.79 -4.07
CA LEU A 199 25.39 -8.05 -4.48
C LEU A 199 24.48 -8.88 -5.39
N ASN A 200 25.10 -9.63 -6.32
CA ASN A 200 24.44 -10.53 -7.27
C ASN A 200 23.51 -9.85 -8.30
N VAL A 201 23.59 -8.53 -8.46
CA VAL A 201 22.90 -7.78 -9.53
C VAL A 201 23.90 -7.48 -10.67
N PRO A 202 23.51 -7.56 -11.96
CA PRO A 202 24.38 -7.17 -13.06
C PRO A 202 24.90 -5.72 -12.90
N GLY A 203 26.22 -5.53 -13.03
CA GLY A 203 26.87 -4.23 -12.82
C GLY A 203 27.19 -3.91 -11.36
N SER A 204 27.06 -4.86 -10.44
CA SER A 204 27.37 -4.65 -9.01
C SER A 204 28.83 -4.29 -8.75
N ILE A 205 29.05 -3.35 -7.83
CA ILE A 205 30.35 -2.87 -7.33
C ILE A 205 30.39 -2.99 -5.81
N ASN A 206 31.59 -3.09 -5.22
CA ASN A 206 31.74 -3.04 -3.77
C ASN A 206 31.79 -1.58 -3.28
N CYS A 207 30.78 -1.18 -2.50
CA CYS A 207 30.67 0.16 -1.91
C CYS A 207 31.20 0.26 -0.46
N ASN A 208 31.83 -0.79 0.09
CA ASN A 208 32.50 -0.79 1.40
C ASN A 208 31.66 -0.26 2.58
N GLY A 209 30.34 -0.45 2.53
CA GLY A 209 29.39 -0.02 3.57
C GLY A 209 28.59 1.24 3.25
N GLY A 210 28.77 1.88 2.08
CA GLY A 210 27.95 3.00 1.62
C GLY A 210 28.06 3.24 0.12
#